data_AF-A0A6G3ZVU1-F1
#
_entry.id   AF-A0A6G3ZVU1-F1
#
_cell.length_a   1.000
_cell.length_b   1.000
_cell.length_c   1.000
_cell.angle_alpha   90.00
_cell.angle_beta   90.00
_cell.angle_gamma   90.00
#
_symmetry.space_group_name_H-M   'P 1'
#
loop_
_entity.id
_entity.type
_entity.pdbx_description
1 polymer ?
#
loop_
_entity_poly.entity_id
_entity_poly.type
_entity_poly.pdbx_seq_one_letter_code
_entity_poly.pdbx_strand_id
1 'polypeptide(L)' 'MPKYANISEEATELLRQKTGSSQVACYTYIDPEQEENSFFVVKTTNKVIQVSFSEITYNPSNFSSLIEGLYKAIYE' A
#
# COMPACT_ATOMS: atom_id res chain seq x y z
N MET A 1 -6.83 19.19 6.62
CA MET A 1 -6.21 17.95 6.08
C MET A 1 -7.28 16.88 6.10
N PRO A 2 -7.57 16.19 4.99
CA PRO A 2 -8.41 15.02 5.11
C PRO A 2 -7.65 14.03 6.00
N LYS A 3 -8.13 13.84 7.24
CA LYS A 3 -7.97 12.58 7.97
C LYS A 3 -8.30 11.50 6.95
N TYR A 4 -7.53 10.44 6.71
CA TYR A 4 -8.04 9.12 6.27
C TYR A 4 -6.84 8.19 5.97
N ALA A 5 -5.81 8.57 5.20
CA ALA A 5 -4.66 7.69 4.98
C ALA A 5 -3.49 7.94 5.97
N ASN A 6 -3.05 6.90 6.70
CA ASN A 6 -1.89 6.95 7.60
C ASN A 6 -0.65 6.40 6.90
N ILE A 7 0.55 6.88 7.26
CA ILE A 7 1.78 6.27 6.75
C ILE A 7 1.88 4.82 7.23
N SER A 8 2.13 3.90 6.30
CA SER A 8 2.45 2.51 6.64
C SER A 8 3.96 2.35 6.60
N GLU A 9 4.58 2.36 7.78
CA GLU A 9 6.04 2.27 7.91
C GLU A 9 6.55 0.93 7.35
N GLU A 10 5.88 -0.18 7.68
CA GLU A 10 6.24 -1.52 7.20
C GLU A 10 6.14 -1.62 5.66
N ALA A 11 5.03 -1.18 5.07
CA ALA A 11 4.87 -1.21 3.62
C ALA A 11 5.86 -0.27 2.93
N THR A 12 6.13 0.90 3.52
CA THR A 12 7.13 1.84 3.01
C THR A 12 8.52 1.22 3.01
N GLU A 13 8.93 0.57 4.10
CA GLU A 13 10.24 -0.06 4.20
C GLU A 13 10.39 -1.21 3.20
N LEU A 14 9.40 -2.09 3.10
CA LEU A 14 9.44 -3.21 2.15
C LEU A 14 9.54 -2.71 0.70
N LEU A 15 8.73 -1.72 0.31
CA LEU A 15 8.80 -1.16 -1.04
C LEU A 15 10.15 -0.50 -1.32
N ARG A 16 10.75 0.19 -0.33
CA ARG A 16 12.11 0.74 -0.46
C ARG A 16 13.16 -0.34 -0.65
N GLN A 17 13.07 -1.43 0.12
CA GLN A 17 13.99 -2.57 -0.01
C GLN A 17 13.86 -3.25 -1.38
N LYS A 18 12.64 -3.43 -1.90
CA LYS A 18 12.39 -4.06 -3.21
C LYS A 18 12.78 -3.18 -4.40
N THR A 19 12.50 -1.88 -4.33
CA THR A 19 12.73 -0.94 -5.44
C THR A 19 14.09 -0.24 -5.39
N GLY A 20 14.78 -0.27 -4.25
CA GLY A 20 16.01 0.49 -4.00
C GLY A 20 15.80 2.00 -3.89
N SER A 21 14.57 2.50 -3.91
CA SER A 21 14.27 3.94 -3.92
C SER A 21 13.86 4.46 -2.55
N SER A 22 14.67 5.34 -1.95
CA SER A 22 14.37 5.98 -0.66
C SER A 22 13.21 6.98 -0.71
N GLN A 23 12.77 7.37 -1.91
CA GLN A 23 11.71 8.35 -2.12
C GLN A 23 10.31 7.73 -2.17
N VAL A 24 10.21 6.40 -2.04
CA VAL A 24 8.92 5.72 -1.91
C VAL A 24 8.33 5.97 -0.52
N ALA A 25 7.04 6.26 -0.47
CA ALA A 25 6.22 6.32 0.73
C ALA A 25 4.89 5.63 0.48
N CYS A 26 4.48 4.75 1.38
CA CYS A 26 3.20 4.05 1.34
C CYS A 26 2.29 4.58 2.44
N TYR A 27 1.06 4.89 2.08
CA TYR A 27 0.01 5.26 3.00
C TYR A 27 -1.11 4.23 2.91
N THR A 28 -1.80 3.98 4.01
CA THR A 28 -2.90 3.05 4.10
C THR A 28 -4.13 3.76 4.63
N TYR A 29 -5.24 3.58 3.93
CA TYR A 29 -6.57 3.89 4.41
C TYR A 29 -7.30 2.58 4.69
N ILE A 30 -7.84 2.46 5.90
CA ILE A 30 -8.72 1.36 6.29
C ILE A 30 -10.09 1.96 6.56
N ASP A 31 -11.08 1.52 5.80
CA ASP A 31 -12.47 1.84 6.04
C ASP A 31 -13.04 0.85 7.07
N PRO A 32 -13.44 1.30 8.26
CA PRO A 32 -13.92 0.41 9.32
C PRO A 32 -15.34 -0.13 9.07
N GLU A 33 -16.09 0.46 8.14
CA GLU A 33 -17.46 0.06 7.82
C GLU A 33 -17.50 -0.84 6.57
N GLN A 34 -16.60 -0.60 5.62
CA GLN A 34 -16.54 -1.32 4.34
C GLN A 34 -15.09 -1.61 3.94
N GLU A 35 -14.56 -2.78 4.33
CA GLU A 35 -13.16 -3.16 4.07
C GLU A 35 -12.77 -3.05 2.58
N GLU A 36 -13.72 -3.30 1.67
CA GLU A 36 -13.57 -3.16 0.22
C GLU A 36 -13.17 -1.75 -0.26
N ASN A 37 -13.47 -0.71 0.53
CA ASN A 37 -13.05 0.67 0.28
C ASN A 37 -11.68 0.98 0.86
N SER A 38 -11.01 0.02 1.50
CA SER A 38 -9.65 0.18 2.00
C SER A 38 -8.66 0.15 0.84
N PHE A 39 -7.64 1.00 0.91
CA PHE A 39 -6.66 1.14 -0.16
C PHE A 39 -5.29 1.56 0.35
N PHE A 40 -4.27 1.27 -0.45
CA PHE A 40 -2.96 1.87 -0.34
C PHE A 40 -2.83 3.07 -1.28
N VAL A 41 -2.04 4.06 -0.86
CA VAL A 41 -1.53 5.12 -1.72
C VAL A 41 -0.01 5.05 -1.68
N VAL A 42 0.59 4.72 -2.82
CA VAL A 42 2.04 4.69 -2.99
C VAL A 42 2.49 5.94 -3.73
N LYS A 43 3.26 6.76 -3.03
CA LYS A 43 3.91 7.94 -3.59
C LYS A 43 5.35 7.60 -3.95
N THR A 44 5.71 7.88 -5.18
CA THR A 44 7.08 7.82 -5.71
C THR A 44 7.54 9.23 -6.09
N THR A 45 8.77 9.36 -6.63
CA THR A 45 9.31 10.65 -7.10
C THR A 45 8.42 11.33 -8.14
N ASN A 46 7.81 10.54 -9.03
CA ASN A 46 7.16 11.08 -10.24
C ASN A 46 5.66 10.76 -10.31
N LYS A 47 5.15 9.87 -9.44
CA LYS A 47 3.78 9.35 -9.52
C LYS A 47 3.19 9.11 -8.14
N VAL A 48 1.87 9.24 -8.05
CA VAL A 48 1.05 8.76 -6.95
C VAL A 48 0.15 7.68 -7.51
N ILE A 49 0.13 6.52 -6.88
CA ILE A 49 -0.60 5.33 -7.30
C ILE A 49 -1.51 4.94 -6.15
N GLN A 50 -2.80 4.78 -6.42
CA GLN A 50 -3.76 4.22 -5.47
C GLN A 50 -4.04 2.77 -5.87
N VAL A 51 -4.04 1.85 -4.90
CA VAL A 51 -4.32 0.44 -5.10
C VAL A 51 -5.34 -0.01 -4.06
N SER A 52 -6.51 -0.44 -4.51
CA SER A 52 -7.57 -0.92 -3.62
C SER A 52 -7.23 -2.30 -3.09
N PHE A 53 -7.63 -2.63 -1.86
CA PHE A 53 -7.37 -3.97 -1.31
C PHE A 53 -8.09 -5.05 -2.12
N SER A 54 -9.23 -4.73 -2.70
CA SER A 54 -10.00 -5.59 -3.62
C SER A 54 -9.25 -5.93 -4.92
N GLU A 55 -8.25 -5.14 -5.30
CA GLU A 55 -7.40 -5.39 -6.47
C GLU A 55 -6.18 -6.24 -6.12
N ILE A 56 -5.94 -6.50 -4.83
CA ILE A 56 -4.80 -7.26 -4.33
C ILE A 56 -5.25 -8.68 -3.99
N THR A 57 -4.53 -9.67 -4.53
CA THR A 57 -4.66 -11.04 -4.03
C THR A 57 -3.76 -11.22 -2.80
N TYR A 58 -4.35 -11.44 -1.62
CA TYR A 58 -3.61 -11.64 -0.38
C TYR A 58 -4.29 -12.66 0.54
N ASN A 59 -3.56 -13.12 1.57
CA ASN A 59 -4.11 -13.93 2.66
C ASN A 59 -4.52 -13.00 3.81
N PRO A 60 -5.83 -12.92 4.18
CA PRO A 60 -6.31 -12.03 5.24
C PRO A 60 -5.67 -12.26 6.61
N SER A 61 -5.19 -13.47 6.88
CA SER A 61 -4.50 -13.81 8.13
C SER A 61 -3.03 -13.38 8.16
N ASN A 62 -2.51 -12.79 7.08
CA ASN A 62 -1.10 -12.42 6.95
C ASN A 62 -0.94 -11.05 6.28
N PHE A 63 -0.62 -10.03 7.09
CA PHE A 63 -0.40 -8.67 6.61
C PHE A 63 0.76 -8.54 5.61
N SER A 64 1.84 -9.32 5.78
CA SER A 64 2.96 -9.28 4.83
C SER A 64 2.53 -9.75 3.42
N SER A 65 1.57 -10.68 3.33
CA SER A 65 1.03 -11.12 2.03
C SER A 65 0.25 -10.01 1.30
N LEU A 66 -0.36 -9.10 2.05
CA LEU A 66 -1.03 -7.92 1.51
C LEU A 66 -0.01 -6.92 0.94
N ILE A 67 1.10 -6.68 1.65
CA ILE A 67 2.17 -5.80 1.16
C ILE A 67 2.89 -6.42 -0.06
N GLU A 68 3.11 -7.72 -0.06
CA GLU A 68 3.66 -8.41 -1.24
C GLU A 68 2.73 -8.30 -2.45
N GLY A 69 1.43 -8.49 -2.24
CA GLY A 69 0.43 -8.29 -3.27
C GLY A 69 0.38 -6.85 -3.79
N LEU A 70 0.53 -5.85 -2.91
CA LEU A 70 0.68 -4.44 -3.30
C LEU A 70 1.89 -4.22 -4.21
N TYR A 71 3.05 -4.78 -3.87
CA TYR A 71 4.25 -4.67 -4.71
C TYR A 71 4.00 -5.24 -6.11
N LYS A 72 3.40 -6.43 -6.19
CA LYS A 72 3.05 -7.06 -7.47
C LYS A 72 2.10 -6.18 -8.28
N ALA A 73 1.02 -5.69 -7.67
CA ALA A 73 0.03 -4.85 -8.35
C ALA A 73 0.62 -3.55 -8.96
N ILE A 74 1.75 -3.06 -8.45
CA ILE A 74 2.38 -1.83 -8.93
C ILE A 74 3.50 -2.11 -9.95
N TYR A 75 4.24 -3.20 -9.79
CA TYR A 75 5.52 -3.41 -10.47
C TYR A 75 5.58 -4.69 -11.33
N GLU A 76 4.60 -5.60 -11.26
CA GLU A 76 4.47 -6.81 -12.09
C GLU A 76 3.22 -6.74 -12.98
#